data_AF-A0A381TYZ6-F1
#
_entry.id   AF-A0A381TYZ6-F1
#
_cell.length_a   1.000
_cell.length_b   1.000
_cell.length_c   1.000
_cell.angle_alpha   90.00
_cell.angle_beta   90.00
_cell.angle_gamma   90.00
#
_symmetry.space_group_name_H-M   'P 1'
#
loop_
_entity.id
_entity.type
_entity.pdbx_description
1 polymer ?
#
loop_
_entity_poly.entity_id
_entity_poly.type
_entity_poly.pdbx_seq_one_letter_code
_entity_poly.pdbx_strand_id
1 'polypeptide(L)'
;MQAASFPEHSGMSRRVAIQAGSIGLLGLGGNHLTPLRAMADTPKSGRAKSVIYIFLSGGLGQHDSFDMKPNAPKEVRGEFNPIPTKTPGIHICEHLPMLAQRSEKWALCRSLTHPYIEHSEGHHVMLTGRTPLPTGFDGSKPKPTDWPSIAAIANDRLRPRNNLPPAIVLP
;
A
#
# COMPACT_ATOMS: atom_id res chain seq x y z
N MET A 1 15.79 19.20 56.41
CA MET A 1 15.95 17.73 56.36
C MET A 1 16.32 17.38 54.92
N GLN A 2 17.60 17.12 54.63
CA GLN A 2 18.09 16.80 53.28
C GLN A 2 17.69 15.37 52.92
N ALA A 3 17.05 15.19 51.76
CA ALA A 3 16.80 13.87 51.21
C ALA A 3 18.12 13.27 50.69
N ALA A 4 18.44 12.05 51.14
CA ALA A 4 19.59 11.31 50.65
C ALA A 4 19.39 10.96 49.17
N SER A 5 20.31 11.38 48.31
CA SER A 5 20.38 10.93 46.91
C SER A 5 20.96 9.52 46.86
N PHE A 6 20.16 8.54 46.42
CA PHE A 6 20.66 7.20 46.15
C PHE A 6 21.54 7.21 44.89
N PRO A 7 22.63 6.42 44.86
CA PRO A 7 23.43 6.27 43.65
C PRO A 7 22.60 5.62 42.53
N GLU A 8 22.44 6.31 41.40
CA GLU A 8 21.87 5.71 40.20
C GLU A 8 22.87 4.69 39.62
N HIS A 9 22.46 3.43 39.53
CA HIS A 9 23.22 2.43 38.80
C HIS A 9 23.20 2.76 37.30
N SER A 10 24.32 2.49 36.61
CA SER A 10 24.48 2.79 35.19
C SER A 10 23.28 2.29 34.36
N GLY A 11 22.85 3.08 33.37
CA GLY A 11 21.67 2.80 32.53
C GLY A 11 21.75 1.55 31.65
N MET A 12 22.73 0.67 31.87
CA MET A 12 22.90 -0.58 31.15
C MET A 12 22.36 -1.74 32.00
N SER A 13 21.14 -2.18 31.67
CA SER A 13 20.59 -3.38 32.31
C SER A 13 21.45 -4.62 32.04
N ARG A 14 21.47 -5.57 32.98
CA ARG A 14 22.13 -6.88 32.82
C ARG A 14 21.76 -7.57 31.49
N ARG A 15 20.51 -7.43 31.06
CA ARG A 15 20.01 -7.97 29.78
C ARG A 15 20.76 -7.36 28.60
N VAL A 16 20.93 -6.04 28.60
CA VAL A 16 21.66 -5.32 27.54
C VAL A 16 23.14 -5.73 27.53
N ALA A 17 23.76 -5.90 28.69
CA ALA A 17 25.15 -6.37 28.79
C ALA A 17 25.33 -7.80 28.23
N ILE A 18 24.43 -8.72 28.57
CA ILE A 18 24.44 -10.10 28.05
C ILE A 18 24.19 -10.12 26.54
N GLN A 19 23.22 -9.34 26.06
CA GLN A 19 22.94 -9.22 24.62
C GLN A 19 24.15 -8.68 23.85
N ALA A 20 24.76 -7.60 24.33
CA ALA A 20 25.97 -7.04 23.71
C ALA A 20 27.16 -8.02 23.72
N GLY A 21 27.37 -8.75 24.83
CA GLY A 21 28.43 -9.76 24.94
C GLY A 21 28.22 -10.98 24.03
N SER A 22 26.97 -11.42 23.88
CA SER A 22 26.62 -12.56 23.01
C SER A 22 26.86 -12.28 21.53
N ILE A 23 26.71 -11.02 21.08
CA ILE A 23 27.02 -10.60 19.71
C ILE A 23 28.52 -10.79 19.42
N GLY A 24 29.39 -10.42 20.37
CA GLY A 24 30.84 -10.64 20.25
C GLY A 24 31.23 -12.12 20.22
N LEU A 25 30.58 -12.97 21.02
CA LEU A 25 30.81 -14.42 21.04
C LEU A 25 30.43 -15.11 19.72
N LEU A 26 29.44 -14.57 19.00
CA LEU A 26 29.05 -15.06 17.67
C LEU A 26 29.98 -14.57 16.54
N GLY A 27 31.10 -13.93 16.88
CA GLY A 27 32.07 -13.41 15.91
C GLY A 27 31.63 -12.14 15.20
N LEU A 28 30.50 -11.55 15.59
CA LEU A 28 29.95 -10.34 14.97
C LEU A 28 30.61 -9.09 15.60
N GLY A 29 31.78 -8.72 15.09
CA GLY A 29 32.47 -7.47 15.43
C GLY A 29 32.03 -6.26 14.59
N GLY A 30 32.66 -5.10 14.83
CA GLY A 30 32.41 -3.86 14.09
C GLY A 30 32.55 -3.98 12.56
N ASN A 31 33.39 -4.91 12.08
CA ASN A 31 33.59 -5.21 10.66
C ASN A 31 32.33 -5.79 9.99
N HIS A 32 31.41 -6.36 10.76
CA HIS A 32 30.13 -6.87 10.27
C HIS A 32 29.01 -5.82 10.28
N LEU A 33 29.19 -4.71 11.01
CA LEU A 33 28.21 -3.64 11.07
C LEU A 33 28.06 -2.92 9.73
N THR A 34 29.14 -2.72 8.98
CA THR A 34 29.10 -2.03 7.68
C THR A 34 28.34 -2.84 6.63
N PRO A 35 28.62 -4.14 6.41
CA PRO A 35 27.80 -5.00 5.55
C PRO A 35 26.34 -5.12 6.02
N LEU A 36 26.10 -5.31 7.33
CA LEU A 36 24.74 -5.42 7.87
C LEU A 36 23.94 -4.11 7.71
N ARG A 37 24.59 -2.95 7.86
CA ARG A 37 23.98 -1.64 7.57
C ARG A 37 23.71 -1.48 6.08
N ALA A 38 24.60 -1.92 5.21
CA ALA A 38 24.38 -1.90 3.76
C ALA A 38 23.22 -2.82 3.33
N MET A 39 23.04 -3.96 4.01
CA MET A 39 21.88 -4.84 3.81
C MET A 39 20.59 -4.26 4.39
N ALA A 40 20.69 -3.46 5.46
CA ALA A 40 19.55 -2.77 6.09
C ALA A 40 19.20 -1.45 5.39
N ASP A 41 20.13 -0.86 4.62
CA ASP A 41 19.89 0.28 3.74
C ASP A 41 19.11 -0.25 2.52
N THR A 42 17.84 -0.57 2.77
CA THR A 42 16.86 -0.65 1.69
C THR A 42 16.95 0.69 0.98
N PRO A 43 17.10 0.74 -0.36
CA PRO A 43 17.14 1.99 -1.09
C PRO A 43 15.96 2.82 -0.60
N LYS A 44 16.24 3.99 -0.02
CA LYS A 44 15.16 4.87 0.47
C LYS A 44 14.31 5.21 -0.73
N SER A 45 13.19 4.50 -0.88
CA SER A 45 12.21 4.77 -1.91
C SER A 45 11.85 6.25 -1.79
N GLY A 46 12.00 6.99 -2.89
CA GLY A 46 11.76 8.42 -2.90
C GLY A 46 10.36 8.70 -2.37
N ARG A 47 10.22 9.70 -1.50
CA ARG A 47 8.91 10.11 -0.98
C ARG A 47 8.07 10.66 -2.13
N ALA A 48 6.93 10.05 -2.41
CA ALA A 48 5.95 10.58 -3.37
C ALA A 48 5.51 11.99 -2.94
N LYS A 49 5.60 12.96 -3.87
CA LYS A 49 5.21 14.37 -3.64
C LYS A 49 3.70 14.58 -3.77
N SER A 50 3.08 13.84 -4.68
CA SER A 50 1.66 13.88 -5.01
C SER A 50 1.23 12.50 -5.48
N VAL A 51 -0.04 12.15 -5.25
CA VAL A 51 -0.63 10.86 -5.66
C VAL A 51 -1.92 11.17 -6.40
N ILE A 52 -2.12 10.53 -7.55
CA ILE A 52 -3.40 10.51 -8.27
C ILE A 52 -3.99 9.12 -8.06
N TYR A 53 -5.20 9.07 -7.52
CA TYR A 53 -5.95 7.83 -7.35
C TYR A 53 -7.08 7.80 -8.37
N ILE A 54 -6.97 6.90 -9.36
CA ILE A 54 -7.98 6.71 -10.39
C ILE A 54 -8.88 5.55 -9.96
N PHE A 55 -10.11 5.88 -9.59
CA PHE A 55 -11.13 4.90 -9.23
C PHE A 55 -12.17 4.78 -10.35
N LEU A 56 -12.33 3.57 -10.90
CA LEU A 56 -13.23 3.31 -12.03
C LEU A 56 -14.54 2.71 -11.52
N SER A 57 -15.46 3.56 -11.07
CA SER A 57 -16.80 3.16 -10.62
C SER A 57 -17.60 2.52 -11.77
N GLY A 58 -17.72 1.19 -11.78
CA GLY A 58 -18.40 0.43 -12.82
C GLY A 58 -17.59 0.24 -14.12
N GLY A 59 -16.31 0.63 -14.13
CA GLY A 59 -15.46 0.61 -15.31
C GLY A 59 -14.39 -0.48 -15.32
N LEU A 60 -13.87 -0.74 -16.53
CA LEU A 60 -12.74 -1.61 -16.89
C LEU A 60 -12.66 -2.95 -16.11
N GLY A 61 -13.35 -3.96 -16.61
CA GLY A 61 -13.29 -5.32 -16.07
C GLY A 61 -11.86 -5.89 -16.08
N GLN A 62 -11.50 -6.64 -15.04
CA GLN A 62 -10.14 -7.20 -14.91
C GLN A 62 -9.80 -8.19 -16.03
N HIS A 63 -10.78 -9.01 -16.45
CA HIS A 63 -10.62 -9.99 -17.53
C HIS A 63 -10.41 -9.35 -18.91
N ASP A 64 -10.80 -8.08 -19.05
CA ASP A 64 -10.71 -7.29 -20.29
C ASP A 64 -9.52 -6.30 -20.28
N SER A 65 -8.71 -6.28 -19.21
CA SER A 65 -7.67 -5.26 -19.01
C SER A 65 -6.33 -5.80 -18.54
N PHE A 66 -6.22 -6.15 -17.26
CA PHE A 66 -4.94 -6.44 -16.59
C PHE A 66 -4.79 -7.90 -16.12
N ASP A 67 -5.88 -8.66 -16.06
CA ASP A 67 -5.88 -10.08 -15.68
C ASP A 67 -6.68 -10.93 -16.67
N MET A 68 -6.31 -10.80 -17.93
CA MET A 68 -6.94 -11.52 -19.03
C MET A 68 -6.77 -13.03 -18.86
N LYS A 69 -7.80 -13.79 -19.26
CA LYS A 69 -7.83 -15.25 -19.19
C LYS A 69 -7.86 -15.88 -20.60
N PRO A 70 -6.86 -15.65 -21.47
CA PRO A 70 -6.93 -16.05 -22.88
C PRO A 70 -7.16 -17.56 -23.09
N ASN A 71 -6.72 -18.38 -22.13
CA ASN A 71 -6.85 -19.84 -22.17
C ASN A 71 -8.12 -20.37 -21.49
N ALA A 72 -8.96 -19.50 -20.90
CA ALA A 72 -10.23 -19.92 -20.34
C ALA A 72 -11.27 -20.17 -21.46
N PRO A 73 -12.37 -20.89 -21.18
CA PRO A 73 -13.48 -21.05 -22.13
C PRO A 73 -13.99 -19.70 -22.64
N LYS A 74 -14.58 -19.70 -23.85
CA LYS A 74 -15.05 -18.48 -24.53
C LYS A 74 -16.06 -17.70 -23.68
N GLU A 75 -16.82 -18.41 -22.86
CA GLU A 75 -17.87 -17.88 -21.99
C GLU A 75 -17.30 -17.20 -20.73
N VAL A 76 -16.02 -17.43 -20.42
CA VAL A 76 -15.35 -16.93 -19.21
C VAL A 76 -14.29 -15.87 -19.53
N ARG A 77 -13.57 -16.04 -20.65
CA ARG A 77 -12.56 -15.08 -21.09
C ARG A 77 -13.20 -13.84 -21.70
N GLY A 78 -12.52 -12.71 -21.57
CA GLY A 78 -12.90 -11.45 -22.20
C GLY A 78 -12.89 -11.49 -23.73
N GLU A 79 -13.47 -10.48 -24.36
CA GLU A 79 -13.55 -10.34 -25.82
C GLU A 79 -12.20 -9.95 -26.45
N PHE A 80 -11.36 -9.22 -25.69
CA PHE A 80 -10.13 -8.63 -26.21
C PHE A 80 -8.93 -9.58 -26.19
N ASN A 81 -7.90 -9.22 -26.96
CA ASN A 81 -6.66 -10.00 -27.03
C ASN A 81 -5.55 -9.45 -26.13
N PRO A 82 -4.71 -10.32 -25.54
CA PRO A 82 -3.53 -9.90 -24.80
C PRO A 82 -2.41 -9.47 -25.74
N ILE A 83 -1.70 -8.41 -25.36
CA ILE A 83 -0.41 -7.99 -25.95
C ILE A 83 0.71 -8.14 -24.93
N PRO A 84 1.94 -8.46 -25.36
CA PRO A 84 3.09 -8.46 -24.48
C PRO A 84 3.41 -7.05 -23.99
N THR A 85 3.90 -6.95 -22.76
CA THR A 85 4.44 -5.70 -22.22
C THR A 85 5.96 -5.69 -22.26
N LYS A 86 6.57 -4.52 -22.04
CA LYS A 86 8.04 -4.37 -21.91
C LYS A 86 8.62 -5.20 -20.75
N THR A 87 7.86 -5.46 -19.70
CA THR A 87 8.23 -6.37 -18.61
C THR A 87 7.92 -7.82 -19.03
N PRO A 88 8.94 -8.70 -19.15
CA PRO A 88 8.73 -10.09 -19.56
C PRO A 88 7.73 -10.84 -18.68
N GLY A 89 6.88 -11.65 -19.31
CA GLY A 89 5.86 -12.44 -18.62
C GLY A 89 4.56 -11.69 -18.28
N ILE A 90 4.53 -10.36 -18.39
CA ILE A 90 3.30 -9.58 -18.22
C ILE A 90 2.65 -9.33 -19.58
N HIS A 91 1.36 -9.65 -19.64
CA HIS A 91 0.47 -9.37 -20.77
C HIS A 91 -0.76 -8.61 -20.28
N ILE A 92 -1.23 -7.65 -21.08
CA ILE A 92 -2.43 -6.83 -20.82
C ILE A 92 -3.23 -6.64 -22.11
N CYS A 93 -4.41 -6.03 -22.04
CA CYS A 93 -5.29 -5.81 -23.19
C CYS A 93 -4.65 -4.98 -24.31
N GLU A 94 -4.91 -5.37 -25.57
CA GLU A 94 -4.44 -4.70 -26.79
C GLU A 94 -4.83 -3.22 -26.88
N HIS A 95 -5.88 -2.79 -26.17
CA HIS A 95 -6.30 -1.39 -26.09
C HIS A 95 -5.50 -0.53 -25.10
N LEU A 96 -4.50 -1.11 -24.42
CA LEU A 96 -3.59 -0.41 -23.49
C LEU A 96 -2.12 -0.36 -23.98
N PRO A 97 -1.84 -0.06 -25.26
CA PRO A 97 -0.49 -0.19 -25.82
C PRO A 97 0.53 0.74 -25.14
N MET A 98 0.09 1.93 -24.73
CA MET A 98 0.93 2.90 -24.01
C MET A 98 1.31 2.44 -22.60
N LEU A 99 0.44 1.68 -21.92
CA LEU A 99 0.78 1.08 -20.62
C LEU A 99 1.70 -0.12 -20.80
N ALA A 100 1.48 -0.94 -21.84
CA ALA A 100 2.33 -2.08 -22.16
C ALA A 100 3.80 -1.66 -22.40
N GLN A 101 3.99 -0.58 -23.16
CA GLN A 101 5.30 0.02 -23.45
C GLN A 101 6.02 0.57 -22.20
N ARG A 102 5.30 0.82 -21.09
CA ARG A 102 5.81 1.46 -19.87
C ARG A 102 5.67 0.57 -18.63
N SER A 103 5.58 -0.75 -18.81
CA SER A 103 5.36 -1.75 -17.75
C SER A 103 6.48 -1.86 -16.72
N GLU A 104 7.63 -1.26 -16.97
CA GLU A 104 8.70 -1.07 -16.00
C GLU A 104 8.40 0.05 -14.99
N LYS A 105 7.35 0.86 -15.22
CA LYS A 105 6.98 2.02 -14.39
C LYS A 105 5.78 1.77 -13.48
N TRP A 106 5.17 0.59 -13.55
CA TRP A 106 4.02 0.24 -12.74
C TRP A 106 4.12 -1.20 -12.24
N ALA A 107 3.41 -1.48 -11.16
CA ALA A 107 3.29 -2.81 -10.61
C ALA A 107 1.86 -3.31 -10.78
N LEU A 108 1.72 -4.61 -10.98
CA LEU A 108 0.41 -5.26 -11.10
C LEU A 108 0.05 -5.98 -9.81
N CYS A 109 -1.12 -5.67 -9.24
CA CYS A 109 -1.66 -6.40 -8.10
C CYS A 109 -2.92 -7.16 -8.53
N ARG A 110 -2.85 -8.50 -8.58
CA ARG A 110 -3.98 -9.39 -8.92
C ARG A 110 -4.60 -10.10 -7.71
N SER A 111 -4.06 -9.85 -6.51
CA SER A 111 -4.49 -10.52 -5.27
C SER A 111 -5.58 -9.76 -4.51
N LEU A 112 -5.96 -8.56 -4.97
CA LEU A 112 -6.97 -7.74 -4.30
C LEU A 112 -8.37 -8.28 -4.62
N THR A 113 -9.15 -8.57 -3.57
CA THR A 113 -10.54 -9.05 -3.67
C THR A 113 -11.36 -8.57 -2.47
N HIS A 114 -12.69 -8.53 -2.63
CA HIS A 114 -13.65 -8.27 -1.57
C HIS A 114 -14.92 -9.11 -1.78
N PRO A 115 -15.73 -9.39 -0.74
CA PRO A 115 -16.89 -10.28 -0.85
C PRO A 115 -18.16 -9.59 -1.37
N TYR A 116 -18.13 -8.26 -1.57
CA TYR A 116 -19.31 -7.48 -1.94
C TYR A 116 -19.58 -7.47 -3.44
N ILE A 117 -20.84 -7.57 -3.82
CA ILE A 117 -21.31 -7.50 -5.21
C ILE A 117 -22.04 -6.19 -5.51
N GLU A 118 -22.45 -5.45 -4.48
CA GLU A 118 -23.15 -4.18 -4.61
C GLU A 118 -22.16 -3.01 -4.72
N HIS A 119 -22.51 -2.01 -5.52
CA HIS A 119 -21.62 -0.90 -5.87
C HIS A 119 -21.19 -0.06 -4.67
N SER A 120 -22.14 0.34 -3.83
CA SER A 120 -21.90 1.20 -2.66
C SER A 120 -21.01 0.51 -1.63
N GLU A 121 -21.25 -0.77 -1.35
CA GLU A 121 -20.40 -1.59 -0.48
C GLU A 121 -18.99 -1.71 -1.04
N GLY A 122 -18.86 -2.06 -2.33
CA GLY A 122 -17.57 -2.14 -3.02
C GLY A 122 -16.80 -0.82 -2.99
N HIS A 123 -17.47 0.29 -3.27
CA HIS A 123 -16.89 1.64 -3.19
C HIS A 123 -16.38 1.93 -1.78
N HIS A 124 -17.17 1.63 -0.75
CA HIS A 124 -16.78 1.85 0.63
C HIS A 124 -15.49 1.09 0.98
N VAL A 125 -15.43 -0.20 0.64
CA VAL A 125 -14.24 -1.03 0.91
C VAL A 125 -13.01 -0.49 0.17
N MET A 126 -13.16 -0.18 -1.12
CA MET A 126 -12.05 0.27 -1.96
C MET A 126 -11.51 1.64 -1.54
N LEU A 127 -12.40 2.56 -1.13
CA LEU A 127 -12.00 3.91 -0.74
C LEU A 127 -11.52 4.02 0.70
N THR A 128 -11.85 3.06 1.56
CA THR A 128 -11.46 3.07 2.99
C THR A 128 -10.34 2.08 3.31
N GLY A 129 -10.13 1.08 2.45
CA GLY A 129 -9.19 -0.02 2.69
C GLY A 129 -9.64 -0.99 3.79
N ARG A 130 -10.95 -1.01 4.13
CA ARG A 130 -11.51 -1.89 5.16
C ARG A 130 -12.57 -2.80 4.56
N THR A 131 -12.35 -4.11 4.63
CA THR A 131 -13.33 -5.09 4.17
C THR A 131 -14.61 -5.07 4.99
N PRO A 132 -14.61 -5.12 6.34
CA PRO A 132 -15.85 -5.14 7.09
C PRO A 132 -16.60 -3.79 6.97
N LEU A 133 -17.86 -3.86 6.55
CA LEU A 133 -18.73 -2.69 6.55
C LEU A 133 -19.00 -2.20 7.97
N PRO A 134 -19.16 -0.87 8.16
CA PRO A 134 -19.55 -0.30 9.44
C PRO A 134 -20.96 -0.76 9.84
N THR A 135 -21.24 -0.79 11.14
CA THR A 135 -22.56 -1.16 11.64
C THR A 135 -23.62 -0.21 11.10
N GLY A 136 -24.64 -0.79 10.46
CA GLY A 136 -25.73 -0.03 9.86
C GLY A 136 -25.33 0.73 8.60
N PHE A 137 -24.33 0.28 7.84
CA PHE A 137 -23.98 0.85 6.53
C PHE A 137 -25.22 1.12 5.66
N ASP A 138 -25.20 2.21 4.91
CA ASP A 138 -26.29 2.65 4.03
C ASP A 138 -25.71 3.27 2.77
N GLY A 139 -25.85 2.59 1.64
CA GLY A 139 -25.34 3.06 0.36
C GLY A 139 -26.00 4.33 -0.17
N SER A 140 -27.14 4.74 0.40
CA SER A 140 -27.88 5.93 -0.05
C SER A 140 -27.52 7.21 0.71
N LYS A 141 -26.85 7.10 1.87
CA LYS A 141 -26.45 8.27 2.67
C LYS A 141 -25.27 7.99 3.60
N PRO A 142 -24.35 8.96 3.76
CA PRO A 142 -23.26 8.83 4.71
C PRO A 142 -23.75 8.78 6.16
N LYS A 143 -23.04 8.04 7.01
CA LYS A 143 -23.32 7.89 8.45
C LYS A 143 -22.10 8.25 9.30
N PRO A 144 -22.31 8.74 10.54
CA PRO A 144 -21.20 9.01 11.46
C PRO A 144 -20.35 7.77 11.82
N THR A 145 -20.90 6.57 11.63
CA THR A 145 -20.21 5.29 11.85
C THR A 145 -19.35 4.85 10.66
N ASP A 146 -19.44 5.55 9.52
CA ASP A 146 -18.68 5.20 8.33
C ASP A 146 -17.18 5.43 8.52
N TRP A 147 -16.39 4.52 7.96
CA TRP A 147 -14.94 4.71 7.94
C TRP A 147 -14.56 5.88 7.01
N PRO A 148 -13.54 6.67 7.38
CA PRO A 148 -13.09 7.77 6.53
C PRO A 148 -12.45 7.22 5.26
N SER A 149 -12.79 7.81 4.12
CA SER A 149 -12.13 7.51 2.84
C SER A 149 -10.67 7.95 2.85
N ILE A 150 -9.89 7.43 1.90
CA ILE A 150 -8.49 7.85 1.68
C ILE A 150 -8.35 9.37 1.53
N ALA A 151 -9.31 10.04 0.90
CA ALA A 151 -9.31 11.49 0.74
C ALA A 151 -9.58 12.21 2.07
N ALA A 152 -10.51 11.70 2.90
CA ALA A 152 -10.76 12.24 4.23
C ALA A 152 -9.54 12.07 5.14
N ILE A 153 -8.90 10.90 5.11
CA ILE A 153 -7.65 10.63 5.84
C ILE A 153 -6.54 11.56 5.36
N ALA A 154 -6.40 11.77 4.04
CA ALA A 154 -5.41 12.70 3.51
C ALA A 154 -5.65 14.13 4.00
N ASN A 155 -6.90 14.60 4.00
CA ASN A 155 -7.26 15.94 4.49
C ASN A 155 -7.03 16.09 6.00
N ASP A 156 -7.25 15.04 6.80
CA ASP A 156 -6.99 15.03 8.25
C ASP A 156 -5.49 15.01 8.57
N ARG A 157 -4.71 14.19 7.86
CA ARG A 157 -3.31 13.88 8.20
C ARG A 157 -2.28 14.78 7.56
N LEU A 158 -2.62 15.46 6.49
CA LEU A 158 -1.69 16.28 5.73
C LEU A 158 -2.01 17.76 5.92
N ARG A 159 -0.98 18.60 5.79
CA ARG A 159 -1.14 20.06 5.89
C ARG A 159 -1.54 20.63 4.54
N PRO A 160 -2.47 21.61 4.50
CA PRO A 160 -2.74 22.40 3.30
C PRO A 160 -1.47 23.02 2.71
N ARG A 161 -1.43 23.17 1.38
CA ARG A 161 -0.30 23.79 0.66
C ARG A 161 -0.83 24.75 -0.37
N ASN A 162 -0.19 25.90 -0.52
CA ASN A 162 -0.55 26.91 -1.53
C ASN A 162 -2.05 27.28 -1.50
N ASN A 163 -2.63 27.38 -0.30
CA ASN A 163 -4.06 27.65 -0.10
C ASN A 163 -5.02 26.58 -0.70
N LEU A 164 -4.53 25.36 -0.95
CA LEU A 164 -5.32 24.23 -1.43
C LEU A 164 -5.42 23.14 -0.35
N PRO A 165 -6.55 22.40 -0.29
CA PRO A 165 -6.68 21.27 0.61
C PRO A 165 -5.73 20.13 0.21
N PRO A 166 -5.34 19.26 1.15
CA PRO A 166 -4.47 18.13 0.83
C PRO A 166 -5.01 17.12 -0.18
N ALA A 167 -6.33 16.96 -0.27
CA ALA A 167 -6.99 16.08 -1.22
C ALA A 167 -8.20 16.76 -1.87
N ILE A 168 -8.35 16.54 -3.18
CA ILE A 168 -9.47 17.01 -4.01
C ILE A 168 -10.00 15.79 -4.75
N VAL A 169 -11.32 15.63 -4.76
CA VAL A 169 -12.02 14.62 -5.57
C VAL A 169 -12.69 15.36 -6.73
N LEU A 170 -12.44 14.90 -7.95
CA LEU A 170 -13.03 15.45 -9.16
C LEU A 170 -14.14 14.49 -9.66
N PRO A 171 -15.21 15.03 -10.27
CA PRO A 171 -16.25 14.21 -10.90
C PRO A 171 -15.72 13.43 -12.11
#